data_AF-A0A5N5ZGK1-F1
#
_entry.id   AF-A0A5N5ZGK1-F1
#
_cell.length_a   1.000
_cell.length_b   1.000
_cell.length_c   1.000
_cell.angle_alpha   90.00
_cell.angle_beta   90.00
_cell.angle_gamma   90.00
#
_symmetry.space_group_name_H-M   'P 1'
#
loop_
_entity.id
_entity.type
_entity.pdbx_description
1 polymer ?
#
loop_
_entity_poly.entity_id
_entity_poly.type
_entity_poly.pdbx_seq_one_letter_code
_entity_poly.pdbx_strand_id
1 'polypeptide(L)'
;MKYTKNDILQMLRSQYEFSIAFDPVVIRNMNIEYDSLIFDWQDACDLVSSKELANIFHKEFNINRPVFELEHILHEKSHKTVGDFCEYISFHAKRESIESVKLLGKYCRSAAIFKELKRKLTEKGANTSNLKPSSHINPFFLKYGGLLFNEVNLMAPGTLSKFEYTSHKLSRIGRNITILGFLLLIVVGLMWSFHWILLLPIILGIVSILIGDKKQPEKLDINGFKTFRELIYSMEHRLKET
;
A
#
# COMPACT_ATOMS: atom_id res chain seq x y z
N MET A 1 5.46 4.11 -22.62
CA MET A 1 3.98 4.18 -22.61
C MET A 1 3.57 5.30 -21.65
N LYS A 2 2.40 5.93 -21.80
CA LYS A 2 1.87 6.85 -20.77
C LYS A 2 0.89 6.11 -19.87
N TYR A 3 0.72 6.58 -18.65
CA TYR A 3 -0.42 6.18 -17.84
C TYR A 3 -1.68 6.85 -18.39
N THR A 4 -2.81 6.17 -18.30
CA THR A 4 -4.13 6.77 -18.51
C THR A 4 -4.64 7.40 -17.21
N LYS A 5 -5.65 8.28 -17.27
CA LYS A 5 -6.33 8.76 -16.04
C LYS A 5 -6.94 7.60 -15.25
N ASN A 6 -7.39 6.54 -15.93
CA ASN A 6 -7.98 5.37 -15.28
C ASN A 6 -6.91 4.54 -14.57
N ASP A 7 -5.71 4.38 -15.15
CA ASP A 7 -4.59 3.75 -14.46
C ASP A 7 -4.32 4.42 -13.11
N ILE A 8 -4.21 5.75 -13.09
CA ILE A 8 -3.91 6.49 -11.85
C ILE A 8 -5.04 6.36 -10.83
N LEU A 9 -6.31 6.46 -11.27
CA LEU A 9 -7.45 6.26 -10.37
C LEU A 9 -7.46 4.85 -9.75
N GLN A 10 -7.16 3.81 -10.54
CA GLN A 10 -7.06 2.43 -10.05
C GLN A 10 -5.90 2.28 -9.06
N MET A 11 -4.79 2.99 -9.26
CA MET A 11 -3.69 3.00 -8.30
C MET A 11 -4.11 3.58 -6.95
N LEU A 12 -4.85 4.71 -6.97
CA LEU A 12 -5.36 5.35 -5.74
C LEU A 12 -6.36 4.45 -5.01
N ARG A 13 -7.29 3.82 -5.73
CA ARG A 13 -8.22 2.84 -5.14
C ARG A 13 -7.50 1.65 -4.52
N SER A 14 -6.53 1.10 -5.24
CA SER A 14 -5.71 -0.01 -4.75
C SER A 14 -4.93 0.37 -3.49
N GLN A 15 -4.41 1.60 -3.44
CA GLN A 15 -3.70 2.13 -2.27
C GLN A 15 -4.66 2.30 -1.09
N TYR A 16 -5.87 2.81 -1.31
CA TYR A 16 -6.87 2.95 -0.26
C TYR A 16 -7.31 1.59 0.31
N GLU A 17 -7.57 0.60 -0.55
CA GLU A 17 -7.88 -0.78 -0.12
C GLU A 17 -6.72 -1.42 0.66
N PHE A 18 -5.49 -1.18 0.23
CA PHE A 18 -4.31 -1.59 0.99
C PHE A 18 -4.29 -0.91 2.37
N SER A 19 -4.49 0.40 2.43
CA SER A 19 -4.50 1.14 3.70
C SER A 19 -5.62 0.66 4.63
N ILE A 20 -6.85 0.42 4.15
CA ILE A 20 -7.95 -0.14 4.98
C ILE A 20 -7.56 -1.47 5.64
N ALA A 21 -6.82 -2.33 4.92
CA ALA A 21 -6.48 -3.65 5.42
C ALA A 21 -5.36 -3.63 6.47
N PHE A 22 -4.43 -2.68 6.38
CA PHE A 22 -3.20 -2.67 7.19
C PHE A 22 -3.10 -1.52 8.19
N ASP A 23 -3.85 -0.43 7.99
CA ASP A 23 -3.84 0.75 8.85
C ASP A 23 -5.17 0.88 9.62
N PRO A 24 -5.15 0.83 10.97
CA PRO A 24 -6.35 0.92 11.79
C PRO A 24 -6.99 2.32 11.83
N VAL A 25 -6.31 3.38 11.37
CA VAL A 25 -6.77 4.78 11.46
C VAL A 25 -7.54 5.22 10.21
N VAL A 26 -7.44 4.46 9.11
CA VAL A 26 -8.10 4.77 7.84
C VAL A 26 -9.62 4.76 7.97
N ILE A 27 -10.26 5.83 7.47
CA ILE A 27 -11.71 5.93 7.38
C ILE A 27 -12.20 4.92 6.34
N ARG A 28 -13.13 4.05 6.74
CA ARG A 28 -13.70 3.00 5.86
C ARG A 28 -14.88 3.53 5.05
N ASN A 29 -15.13 2.89 3.91
CA ASN A 29 -16.29 3.11 3.02
C ASN A 29 -16.26 4.42 2.21
N MET A 30 -15.09 5.01 1.96
CA MET A 30 -14.95 6.03 0.93
C MET A 30 -14.86 5.35 -0.44
N ASN A 31 -15.61 5.84 -1.42
CA ASN A 31 -15.40 5.47 -2.82
C ASN A 31 -14.66 6.60 -3.53
N ILE A 32 -13.40 6.38 -3.89
CA ILE A 32 -12.58 7.37 -4.59
C ILE A 32 -12.98 7.39 -6.06
N GLU A 33 -13.58 8.48 -6.51
CA GLU A 33 -14.01 8.75 -7.89
C GLU A 33 -13.28 9.99 -8.44
N TYR A 34 -13.43 10.28 -9.73
CA TYR A 34 -12.76 11.45 -10.34
C TYR A 34 -13.23 12.79 -9.78
N ASP A 35 -14.49 12.90 -9.40
CA ASP A 35 -15.12 14.09 -8.85
C ASP A 35 -14.91 14.24 -7.34
N SER A 36 -14.37 13.22 -6.66
CA SER A 36 -13.99 13.30 -5.26
C SER A 36 -12.99 14.45 -5.05
N LEU A 37 -13.18 15.24 -4.00
CA LEU A 37 -12.23 16.30 -3.67
C LEU A 37 -10.92 15.69 -3.16
N ILE A 38 -9.81 16.37 -3.43
CA ILE A 38 -8.51 15.98 -2.86
C ILE A 38 -8.58 15.99 -1.33
N PHE A 39 -9.37 16.90 -0.73
CA PHE A 39 -9.59 16.93 0.71
C PHE A 39 -10.15 15.60 1.22
N ASP A 40 -11.23 15.09 0.62
CA ASP A 40 -11.87 13.84 1.06
C ASP A 40 -10.89 12.66 0.94
N TRP A 41 -10.11 12.63 -0.15
CA TRP A 41 -9.11 11.58 -0.36
C TRP A 41 -7.97 11.64 0.67
N GLN A 42 -7.44 12.83 0.97
CA GLN A 42 -6.39 13.00 1.98
C GLN A 42 -6.89 12.70 3.39
N ASP A 43 -8.12 13.11 3.72
CA ASP A 43 -8.75 12.85 5.01
C ASP A 43 -8.92 11.35 5.26
N ALA A 44 -9.32 10.60 4.22
CA ALA A 44 -9.39 9.14 4.29
C ALA A 44 -8.01 8.46 4.44
N CYS A 45 -6.92 9.13 4.07
CA CYS A 45 -5.55 8.61 4.05
C CYS A 45 -4.64 9.24 5.13
N ASP A 46 -5.19 9.60 6.30
CA ASP A 46 -4.45 10.12 7.47
C ASP A 46 -3.79 11.50 7.29
N LEU A 47 -4.33 12.33 6.39
CA LEU A 47 -3.98 13.75 6.24
C LEU A 47 -2.47 14.05 6.02
N VAL A 48 -1.77 13.18 5.27
CA VAL A 48 -0.38 13.43 4.87
C VAL A 48 -0.25 14.78 4.15
N SER A 49 0.78 15.55 4.50
CA SER A 49 0.96 16.91 3.97
C SER A 49 1.07 16.94 2.44
N SER A 50 0.49 17.95 1.79
CA SER A 50 0.50 18.11 0.33
C SER A 50 1.92 18.12 -0.24
N LYS A 51 2.87 18.73 0.48
CA LYS A 51 4.29 18.77 0.11
C LYS A 51 4.92 17.38 0.14
N GLU A 52 4.65 16.59 1.16
CA GLU A 52 5.19 15.23 1.29
C GLU A 52 4.61 14.31 0.22
N LEU A 53 3.30 14.35 0.01
CA LEU A 53 2.63 13.61 -1.07
C LEU A 53 3.18 13.99 -2.44
N ALA A 54 3.36 15.28 -2.72
CA ALA A 54 3.93 15.73 -3.99
C ALA A 54 5.34 15.15 -4.23
N ASN A 55 6.20 15.16 -3.21
CA ASN A 55 7.54 14.59 -3.30
C ASN A 55 7.52 13.08 -3.53
N ILE A 56 6.65 12.35 -2.82
CA ILE A 56 6.49 10.90 -2.98
C ILE A 56 6.09 10.58 -4.42
N PHE A 57 5.02 11.20 -4.93
CA PHE A 57 4.54 10.92 -6.28
C PHE A 57 5.53 11.37 -7.37
N HIS A 58 6.24 12.49 -7.19
CA HIS A 58 7.32 12.87 -8.12
C HIS A 58 8.40 11.81 -8.20
N LYS A 59 8.81 11.27 -7.05
CA LYS A 59 9.85 10.23 -6.98
C LYS A 59 9.37 8.92 -7.59
N GLU A 60 8.16 8.49 -7.26
CA GLU A 60 7.62 7.20 -7.72
C GLU A 60 7.34 7.19 -9.22
N PHE A 61 6.76 8.28 -9.74
CA PHE A 61 6.46 8.41 -11.17
C PHE A 61 7.62 8.99 -12.00
N ASN A 62 8.75 9.32 -11.35
CA ASN A 62 9.91 9.95 -11.96
C ASN A 62 9.53 11.19 -12.80
N ILE A 63 8.74 12.08 -12.20
CA ILE A 63 8.19 13.27 -12.87
C ILE A 63 9.28 14.35 -12.94
N ASN A 64 9.73 14.64 -14.17
CA ASN A 64 10.69 15.71 -14.45
C ASN A 64 10.00 17.08 -14.63
N ARG A 65 9.28 17.50 -13.59
CA ARG A 65 8.64 18.82 -13.46
C ARG A 65 8.95 19.39 -12.07
N PRO A 66 8.79 20.71 -11.86
CA PRO A 66 8.88 21.27 -10.51
C PRO A 66 7.84 20.67 -9.56
N VAL A 67 8.27 20.21 -8.38
CA VAL A 67 7.39 19.57 -7.37
C VAL A 67 6.23 20.49 -6.94
N PHE A 68 6.46 21.81 -6.94
CA PHE A 68 5.45 22.78 -6.54
C PHE A 68 4.20 22.74 -7.42
N GLU A 69 4.30 22.28 -8.68
CA GLU A 69 3.14 22.17 -9.58
C GLU A 69 2.13 21.14 -9.02
N LEU A 70 2.62 19.96 -8.60
CA LEU A 70 1.79 18.94 -7.98
C LEU A 70 1.37 19.33 -6.55
N GLU A 71 2.27 19.94 -5.79
CA GLU A 71 1.97 20.46 -4.45
C GLU A 71 0.79 21.44 -4.49
N HIS A 72 0.74 22.35 -5.48
CA HIS A 72 -0.35 23.30 -5.65
C HIS A 72 -1.70 22.60 -5.87
N ILE A 73 -1.74 21.58 -6.74
CA ILE A 73 -2.94 20.76 -6.95
C ILE A 73 -3.38 20.10 -5.63
N LEU A 74 -2.43 19.55 -4.88
CA LEU A 74 -2.69 18.88 -3.61
C LEU A 74 -3.00 19.86 -2.45
N HIS A 75 -2.64 21.14 -2.57
CA HIS A 75 -2.89 22.16 -1.56
C HIS A 75 -4.27 22.80 -1.71
N GLU A 76 -4.76 22.97 -2.94
CA GLU A 76 -6.12 23.45 -3.25
C GLU A 76 -7.21 22.39 -3.00
N LYS A 77 -7.08 21.66 -1.88
CA LYS A 77 -7.80 20.43 -1.56
C LYS A 77 -9.33 20.55 -1.56
N SER A 78 -9.86 21.76 -1.36
CA SER A 78 -11.30 22.06 -1.37
C SER A 78 -11.87 22.46 -2.75
N HIS A 79 -11.02 22.65 -3.76
CA HIS A 79 -11.44 23.09 -5.10
C HIS A 79 -10.94 22.14 -6.21
N LYS A 80 -9.87 21.39 -5.96
CA LYS A 80 -9.31 20.40 -6.88
C LYS A 80 -9.81 19.00 -6.57
N THR A 81 -9.96 18.24 -7.63
CA THR A 81 -10.51 16.89 -7.63
C THR A 81 -9.42 15.85 -7.79
N VAL A 82 -9.72 14.60 -7.43
CA VAL A 82 -8.89 13.43 -7.76
C VAL A 82 -8.70 13.33 -9.28
N GLY A 83 -9.67 13.78 -10.08
CA GLY A 83 -9.58 13.89 -11.53
C GLY A 83 -8.45 14.81 -12.02
N ASP A 84 -8.26 15.96 -11.37
CA ASP A 84 -7.16 16.90 -11.66
C ASP A 84 -5.80 16.26 -11.36
N PHE A 85 -5.69 15.57 -10.21
CA PHE A 85 -4.49 14.80 -9.86
C PHE A 85 -4.22 13.69 -10.89
N CYS A 86 -5.22 12.88 -11.23
CA CYS A 86 -5.07 11.80 -12.21
C CYS A 86 -4.62 12.34 -13.58
N GLU A 87 -5.16 13.50 -13.98
CA GLU A 87 -4.78 14.16 -15.21
C GLU A 87 -3.32 14.61 -15.20
N TYR A 88 -2.90 15.31 -14.14
CA TYR A 88 -1.52 15.76 -13.99
C TYR A 88 -0.52 14.60 -14.07
N ILE A 89 -0.74 13.55 -13.28
CA ILE A 89 0.14 12.39 -13.28
C ILE A 89 0.13 11.69 -14.64
N SER A 90 -1.05 11.44 -15.24
CA SER A 90 -1.15 10.78 -16.55
C SER A 90 -0.44 11.55 -17.67
N PHE A 91 -0.44 12.88 -17.60
CA PHE A 91 0.17 13.74 -18.60
C PHE A 91 1.70 13.74 -18.51
N HIS A 92 2.24 13.79 -17.29
CA HIS A 92 3.67 13.96 -17.04
C HIS A 92 4.44 12.66 -16.75
N ALA A 93 3.80 11.65 -16.18
CA ALA A 93 4.43 10.38 -15.85
C ALA A 93 4.58 9.49 -17.09
N LYS A 94 5.64 8.69 -17.09
CA LYS A 94 5.87 7.66 -18.12
C LYS A 94 5.81 6.29 -17.47
N ARG A 95 5.03 5.40 -18.07
CA ARG A 95 5.01 3.98 -17.74
C ARG A 95 6.06 3.25 -18.57
N GLU A 96 6.93 2.53 -17.89
CA GLU A 96 7.94 1.68 -18.52
C GLU A 96 7.25 0.57 -19.33
N SER A 97 7.68 0.38 -20.58
CA SER A 97 7.14 -0.68 -21.43
C SER A 97 7.90 -1.98 -21.17
N ILE A 98 7.15 -3.04 -20.88
CA ILE A 98 7.73 -4.38 -20.66
C ILE A 98 7.68 -5.14 -21.98
N GLU A 99 8.82 -5.23 -22.66
CA GLU A 99 8.94 -5.99 -23.90
C GLU A 99 9.03 -7.50 -23.65
N SER A 100 8.43 -8.29 -24.54
CA SER A 100 8.44 -9.75 -24.39
C SER A 100 9.85 -10.30 -24.56
N VAL A 101 10.24 -11.22 -23.68
CA VAL A 101 11.54 -11.90 -23.77
C VAL A 101 11.41 -13.23 -24.51
N LYS A 102 12.43 -13.60 -25.29
CA LYS A 102 12.48 -14.91 -25.96
C LYS A 102 13.00 -15.97 -24.99
N LEU A 103 12.18 -17.00 -24.74
CA LEU A 103 12.53 -18.17 -23.94
C LEU A 103 12.22 -19.44 -24.72
N LEU A 104 13.20 -20.33 -24.88
CA LEU A 104 13.07 -21.59 -25.62
C LEU A 104 12.41 -21.39 -27.01
N GLY A 105 12.82 -20.34 -27.72
CA GLY A 105 12.31 -20.03 -29.06
C GLY A 105 10.99 -19.25 -29.11
N LYS A 106 10.23 -19.13 -28.00
CA LYS A 106 8.94 -18.43 -27.94
C LYS A 106 9.05 -17.09 -27.20
N TYR A 107 8.32 -16.08 -27.66
CA TYR A 107 8.16 -14.82 -26.94
C TYR A 107 7.22 -15.02 -25.75
N CYS A 108 7.66 -14.62 -24.55
CA CYS A 108 6.93 -14.80 -23.31
C CYS A 108 6.86 -13.47 -22.53
N ARG A 109 5.67 -12.85 -22.51
CA ARG A 109 5.42 -11.58 -21.81
C ARG A 109 5.40 -11.76 -20.30
N SER A 110 4.75 -12.80 -19.78
CA SER A 110 4.75 -13.12 -18.34
C SER A 110 6.16 -13.31 -17.78
N ALA A 111 7.07 -13.93 -18.52
CA ALA A 111 8.46 -14.03 -18.09
C ALA A 111 9.18 -12.67 -18.05
N ALA A 112 8.87 -11.77 -18.98
CA ALA A 112 9.40 -10.41 -18.96
C ALA A 112 8.88 -9.63 -17.74
N ILE A 113 7.57 -9.71 -17.47
CA ILE A 113 6.94 -9.07 -16.29
C ILE A 113 7.56 -9.61 -15.00
N PHE A 114 7.74 -10.92 -14.87
CA PHE A 114 8.34 -11.50 -13.67
C PHE A 114 9.79 -11.06 -13.48
N LYS A 115 10.60 -11.02 -14.54
CA LYS A 115 11.98 -10.54 -14.49
C LYS A 115 12.05 -9.07 -14.07
N GLU A 116 11.17 -8.25 -14.65
CA GLU A 116 11.14 -6.81 -14.38
C GLU A 116 10.68 -6.51 -12.95
N LEU A 117 9.61 -7.16 -12.48
CA LEU A 117 9.16 -7.04 -11.10
C LEU A 117 10.26 -7.47 -10.13
N LYS A 118 10.92 -8.60 -10.41
CA LYS A 118 12.04 -9.09 -9.59
C LYS A 118 13.20 -8.10 -9.57
N ARG A 119 13.54 -7.48 -10.70
CA ARG A 119 14.59 -6.46 -10.82
C ARG A 119 14.27 -5.25 -9.93
N LYS A 120 13.09 -4.64 -10.11
CA LYS A 120 12.65 -3.47 -9.34
C LYS A 120 12.60 -3.72 -7.83
N LEU A 121 12.09 -4.89 -7.43
CA LEU A 121 12.08 -5.30 -6.02
C LEU A 121 13.50 -5.40 -5.44
N THR A 122 14.43 -5.95 -6.21
CA THR A 122 15.83 -6.08 -5.79
C THR A 122 16.51 -4.73 -5.65
N GLU A 123 16.28 -3.82 -6.61
CA GLU A 123 16.81 -2.45 -6.59
C GLU A 123 16.30 -1.65 -5.39
N LYS A 124 15.07 -1.92 -4.93
CA LYS A 124 14.50 -1.34 -3.71
C LYS A 124 14.82 -2.12 -2.43
N GLY A 125 15.75 -3.07 -2.48
CA GLY A 125 16.31 -3.76 -1.30
C GLY A 125 15.58 -5.03 -0.86
N ALA A 126 14.60 -5.53 -1.62
CA ALA A 126 13.98 -6.81 -1.32
C ALA A 126 14.92 -7.97 -1.71
N ASN A 127 15.04 -8.98 -0.85
CA ASN A 127 15.81 -10.18 -1.20
C ASN A 127 14.98 -11.08 -2.13
N THR A 128 15.36 -11.12 -3.40
CA THR A 128 14.66 -11.92 -4.43
C THR A 128 15.46 -13.13 -4.94
N SER A 129 16.62 -13.46 -4.34
CA SER A 129 17.52 -14.50 -4.85
C SER A 129 16.80 -15.83 -5.13
N ASN A 130 15.98 -16.26 -4.17
CA ASN A 130 15.19 -17.49 -4.23
C ASN A 130 13.77 -17.32 -4.78
N LEU A 131 13.41 -16.11 -5.25
CA LEU A 131 12.09 -15.84 -5.78
C LEU A 131 11.89 -16.51 -7.15
N LYS A 132 10.87 -17.36 -7.24
CA LYS A 132 10.47 -18.12 -8.42
C LYS A 132 8.98 -17.88 -8.70
N PRO A 133 8.48 -18.12 -9.92
CA PRO A 133 7.04 -18.02 -10.20
C PRO A 133 6.18 -18.94 -9.32
N SER A 134 6.70 -20.10 -8.91
CA SER A 134 6.01 -21.02 -8.01
C SER A 134 6.12 -20.65 -6.53
N SER A 135 6.86 -19.60 -6.17
CA SER A 135 6.97 -19.14 -4.79
C SER A 135 5.61 -18.65 -4.29
N HIS A 136 5.28 -18.99 -3.04
CA HIS A 136 4.10 -18.46 -2.38
C HIS A 136 4.22 -16.96 -2.14
N ILE A 137 3.14 -16.22 -2.36
CA ILE A 137 3.15 -14.75 -2.26
C ILE A 137 3.17 -14.27 -0.81
N ASN A 138 2.37 -14.89 0.06
CA ASN A 138 2.17 -14.45 1.45
C ASN A 138 3.47 -14.34 2.26
N PRO A 139 4.38 -15.33 2.27
CA PRO A 139 5.64 -15.19 3.01
C PRO A 139 6.51 -14.02 2.53
N PHE A 140 6.51 -13.75 1.22
CA PHE A 140 7.23 -12.61 0.65
C PHE A 140 6.55 -11.29 1.02
N PHE A 141 5.22 -11.24 0.90
CA PHE A 141 4.43 -10.05 1.21
C PHE A 141 4.50 -9.66 2.68
N LEU A 142 4.55 -10.62 3.62
CA LEU A 142 4.75 -10.30 5.04
C LEU A 142 6.05 -9.55 5.32
N LYS A 143 7.09 -9.79 4.50
CA LYS A 143 8.40 -9.17 4.67
C LYS A 143 8.58 -7.90 3.84
N TYR A 144 7.98 -7.87 2.65
CA TYR A 144 8.22 -6.84 1.63
C TYR A 144 6.91 -6.30 1.03
N GLY A 145 5.79 -6.37 1.77
CA GLY A 145 4.45 -6.13 1.26
C GLY A 145 4.25 -4.74 0.67
N GLY A 146 4.70 -3.70 1.37
CA GLY A 146 4.65 -2.33 0.83
C GLY A 146 5.46 -2.16 -0.46
N LEU A 147 6.63 -2.80 -0.57
CA LEU A 147 7.44 -2.77 -1.80
C LEU A 147 6.76 -3.53 -2.94
N LEU A 148 6.28 -4.75 -2.67
CA LEU A 148 5.57 -5.57 -3.66
C LEU A 148 4.31 -4.88 -4.17
N PHE A 149 3.53 -4.33 -3.25
CA PHE A 149 2.33 -3.57 -3.57
C PHE A 149 2.67 -2.39 -4.48
N ASN A 150 3.62 -1.54 -4.08
CA ASN A 150 3.98 -0.35 -4.84
C ASN A 150 4.48 -0.69 -6.26
N GLU A 151 5.41 -1.65 -6.40
CA GLU A 151 5.92 -2.03 -7.72
C GLU A 151 4.83 -2.60 -8.64
N VAL A 152 3.95 -3.45 -8.10
CA VAL A 152 2.85 -3.99 -8.90
C VAL A 152 1.87 -2.88 -9.28
N ASN A 153 1.59 -1.95 -8.38
CA ASN A 153 0.67 -0.84 -8.65
C ASN A 153 1.21 0.11 -9.73
N LEU A 154 2.52 0.39 -9.72
CA LEU A 154 3.19 1.16 -10.78
C LEU A 154 3.24 0.41 -12.12
N MET A 155 3.56 -0.89 -12.10
CA MET A 155 3.70 -1.68 -13.32
C MET A 155 2.35 -2.02 -13.97
N ALA A 156 1.38 -2.46 -13.18
CA ALA A 156 0.09 -2.96 -13.63
C ALA A 156 -1.03 -2.52 -12.65
N PRO A 157 -1.45 -1.24 -12.72
CA PRO A 157 -2.50 -0.65 -11.88
C PRO A 157 -3.74 -1.52 -11.73
N GLY A 158 -4.27 -1.61 -10.51
CA GLY A 158 -5.48 -2.38 -10.22
C GLY A 158 -5.32 -3.91 -10.24
N THR A 159 -4.09 -4.43 -10.27
CA THR A 159 -3.84 -5.87 -10.09
C THR A 159 -4.03 -6.30 -8.64
N LEU A 160 -3.57 -5.49 -7.68
CA LEU A 160 -3.68 -5.72 -6.24
C LEU A 160 -4.70 -4.74 -5.66
N SER A 161 -5.96 -5.17 -5.58
CA SER A 161 -7.10 -4.30 -5.27
C SER A 161 -7.99 -4.85 -4.14
N LYS A 162 -7.66 -6.02 -3.57
CA LYS A 162 -8.43 -6.71 -2.54
C LYS A 162 -7.46 -7.32 -1.53
N PHE A 163 -7.63 -6.95 -0.27
CA PHE A 163 -6.77 -7.40 0.81
C PHE A 163 -7.62 -7.88 1.97
N GLU A 164 -7.32 -9.08 2.46
CA GLU A 164 -7.91 -9.59 3.69
C GLU A 164 -6.79 -9.86 4.68
N TYR A 165 -6.71 -9.04 5.72
CA TYR A 165 -5.70 -9.18 6.76
C TYR A 165 -6.36 -9.32 8.14
N THR A 166 -5.87 -10.26 8.93
CA THR A 166 -6.25 -10.39 10.34
C THR A 166 -5.00 -10.72 11.13
N SER A 167 -4.57 -9.80 11.99
CA SER A 167 -3.40 -9.98 12.84
C SER A 167 -3.58 -11.16 13.80
N HIS A 168 -2.46 -11.65 14.34
CA HIS A 168 -2.48 -12.77 15.28
C HIS A 168 -3.30 -12.42 16.54
N LYS A 169 -4.06 -13.39 17.09
CA LYS A 169 -4.91 -13.22 18.29
C LYS A 169 -4.21 -12.49 19.43
N LEU A 170 -2.95 -12.85 19.69
CA LEU A 170 -2.14 -12.26 20.76
C LEU A 170 -1.91 -10.76 20.57
N SER A 171 -1.67 -10.31 19.34
CA SER A 171 -1.51 -8.89 19.02
C SER A 171 -2.82 -8.13 19.23
N ARG A 172 -3.94 -8.71 18.80
CA ARG A 172 -5.28 -8.14 19.03
C ARG A 172 -5.64 -8.03 20.52
N ILE A 173 -5.36 -9.08 21.31
CA ILE A 173 -5.55 -9.07 22.77
C ILE A 173 -4.64 -8.01 23.40
N GLY A 174 -3.36 -7.96 23.01
CA GLY A 174 -2.40 -6.98 23.49
C GLY A 174 -2.86 -5.54 23.25
N ARG A 175 -3.37 -5.23 22.05
CA ARG A 175 -3.94 -3.92 21.72
C ARG A 175 -5.12 -3.55 22.61
N ASN A 176 -6.05 -4.48 22.84
CA ASN A 176 -7.19 -4.25 23.73
C ASN A 176 -6.74 -3.97 25.17
N ILE A 177 -5.75 -4.71 25.68
CA ILE A 177 -5.16 -4.50 27.01
C ILE A 177 -4.49 -3.12 27.08
N THR A 178 -3.73 -2.72 26.05
CA THR A 178 -3.08 -1.41 25.98
C THR A 178 -4.09 -0.27 26.04
N ILE A 179 -5.16 -0.33 25.23
CA ILE A 179 -6.22 0.69 25.22
C ILE A 179 -6.89 0.78 26.59
N LEU A 180 -7.24 -0.36 27.19
CA LEU A 180 -7.85 -0.38 28.52
C LEU A 180 -6.91 0.17 29.59
N GLY A 181 -5.61 -0.10 29.48
CA GLY A 181 -4.58 0.45 30.36
C GLY A 181 -4.50 1.97 30.30
N PHE A 182 -4.53 2.56 29.09
CA PHE A 182 -4.57 4.02 28.93
C PHE A 182 -5.85 4.65 29.49
N LEU A 183 -7.01 4.02 29.26
CA LEU A 183 -8.28 4.50 29.82
C LEU A 183 -8.26 4.47 31.36
N LEU A 184 -7.76 3.38 31.94
CA LEU A 184 -7.60 3.26 33.39
C LEU A 184 -6.65 4.31 33.94
N LEU A 185 -5.53 4.57 33.26
CA LEU A 185 -4.57 5.60 33.64
C LEU A 185 -5.22 6.99 33.66
N ILE A 186 -6.03 7.33 32.65
CA ILE A 186 -6.74 8.60 32.58
C ILE A 186 -7.76 8.72 33.72
N VAL A 187 -8.60 7.71 33.92
CA VAL A 187 -9.65 7.75 34.95
C VAL A 187 -9.06 7.86 36.35
N VAL A 188 -8.06 7.04 36.68
CA VAL A 188 -7.42 7.07 37.99
C VAL A 188 -6.60 8.35 38.18
N GLY A 189 -5.91 8.83 37.15
CA GLY A 189 -5.18 10.10 37.21
C GLY A 189 -6.06 11.33 37.40
N LEU A 190 -7.34 11.28 37.00
CA LEU A 190 -8.32 12.33 37.27
C LEU A 190 -8.88 12.26 38.70
N MET A 191 -8.93 11.07 39.31
CA MET A 191 -9.54 10.85 40.63
C MET A 191 -8.52 10.80 41.79
N TRP A 192 -7.27 10.44 41.51
CA TRP A 192 -6.23 10.19 42.51
C TRP A 192 -4.84 10.57 41.97
N SER A 193 -3.84 10.53 42.83
CA SER A 193 -2.44 10.75 42.47
C SER A 193 -1.92 9.57 41.65
N PHE A 194 -1.15 9.88 40.62
CA PHE A 194 -0.53 8.91 39.75
C PHE A 194 0.32 7.87 40.53
N HIS A 195 0.13 6.59 40.19
CA HIS A 195 0.98 5.49 40.64
C HIS A 195 1.52 4.70 39.46
N TRP A 196 2.81 4.37 39.49
CA TRP A 196 3.52 3.66 38.42
C TRP A 196 2.95 2.27 38.10
N ILE A 197 2.25 1.64 39.05
CA ILE A 197 1.56 0.34 38.85
C ILE A 197 0.51 0.43 37.73
N LEU A 198 -0.07 1.61 37.49
CA LEU A 198 -1.04 1.82 36.40
C LEU A 198 -0.44 1.63 35.00
N LEU A 199 0.89 1.63 34.87
CA LEU A 199 1.58 1.37 33.61
C LEU A 199 1.73 -0.13 33.28
N LEU A 200 1.58 -1.03 34.24
CA LEU A 200 1.73 -2.47 34.03
C LEU A 200 0.84 -3.05 32.91
N PRO A 201 -0.48 -2.76 32.84
CA PRO A 201 -1.31 -3.26 31.73
C PRO A 201 -0.82 -2.74 30.38
N ILE A 202 -0.38 -1.48 30.29
CA ILE A 202 0.15 -0.89 29.06
C ILE A 202 1.41 -1.66 28.63
N ILE A 203 2.34 -1.92 29.54
CA ILE A 203 3.58 -2.66 29.27
C ILE A 203 3.26 -4.10 28.81
N LEU A 204 2.40 -4.81 29.53
CA LEU A 204 1.99 -6.18 29.18
C LEU A 204 1.28 -6.25 27.82
N GLY A 205 0.44 -5.25 27.52
CA GLY A 205 -0.21 -5.09 26.23
C GLY A 205 0.80 -4.89 25.10
N ILE A 206 1.76 -3.97 25.26
CA ILE A 206 2.83 -3.72 24.29
C ILE A 206 3.68 -4.97 24.04
N VAL A 207 4.09 -5.68 25.09
CA VAL A 207 4.85 -6.93 24.94
C VAL A 207 4.06 -7.98 24.17
N SER A 208 2.76 -8.10 24.44
CA SER A 208 1.87 -9.03 23.73
C SER A 208 1.72 -8.68 22.25
N ILE A 209 1.66 -7.38 21.91
CA ILE A 209 1.67 -6.89 20.52
C ILE A 209 2.97 -7.29 19.84
N LEU A 210 4.12 -6.96 20.43
CA LEU A 210 5.44 -7.25 19.84
C LEU A 210 5.67 -8.75 19.60
N ILE A 211 5.19 -9.61 20.49
CA ILE A 211 5.27 -11.07 20.31
C ILE A 211 4.26 -11.52 19.25
N GLY A 212 3.04 -10.99 19.30
CA GLY A 212 1.96 -11.32 18.36
C GLY A 212 2.30 -10.95 16.92
N ASP A 213 2.90 -9.79 16.68
CA ASP A 213 3.26 -9.29 15.35
C ASP A 213 4.43 -10.07 14.72
N LYS A 214 5.24 -10.75 15.55
CA LYS A 214 6.26 -11.69 15.08
C LYS A 214 5.68 -13.05 14.67
N LYS A 215 4.43 -13.35 15.01
CA LYS A 215 3.74 -14.58 14.60
C LYS A 215 3.06 -14.36 13.25
N GLN A 216 2.78 -15.47 12.56
CA GLN A 216 2.00 -15.39 11.32
C GLN A 216 0.59 -14.84 11.62
N PRO A 217 0.04 -14.00 10.74
CA PRO A 217 -1.33 -13.53 10.89
C PRO A 217 -2.32 -14.70 10.83
N GLU A 218 -3.50 -14.53 11.44
CA GLU A 218 -4.61 -15.50 11.33
C GLU A 218 -5.10 -15.60 9.89
N LYS A 219 -5.09 -14.47 9.17
CA LYS A 219 -5.52 -14.39 7.78
C LYS A 219 -4.66 -13.39 7.02
N LEU A 220 -4.20 -13.81 5.85
CA LEU A 220 -3.60 -12.95 4.84
C LEU A 220 -4.01 -13.49 3.47
N ASP A 221 -4.84 -12.73 2.77
CA ASP A 221 -5.18 -12.97 1.37
C ASP A 221 -4.98 -11.68 0.57
N ILE A 222 -4.40 -11.83 -0.61
CA ILE A 222 -4.00 -10.75 -1.50
C ILE A 222 -4.60 -11.09 -2.87
N ASN A 223 -5.78 -10.56 -3.17
CA ASN A 223 -6.54 -10.84 -4.39
C ASN A 223 -6.77 -12.35 -4.68
N GLY A 224 -6.68 -13.24 -3.68
CA GLY A 224 -6.78 -14.69 -3.87
C GLY A 224 -5.53 -15.35 -4.44
N PHE A 225 -4.42 -14.60 -4.63
CA PHE A 225 -3.21 -15.13 -5.23
C PHE A 225 -2.47 -16.05 -4.25
N LYS A 226 -2.17 -17.27 -4.69
CA LYS A 226 -1.37 -18.24 -3.93
C LYS A 226 0.10 -18.15 -4.28
N THR A 227 0.42 -17.82 -5.53
CA THR A 227 1.79 -17.81 -6.06
C THR A 227 2.09 -16.59 -6.91
N PHE A 228 3.38 -16.28 -7.10
CA PHE A 228 3.79 -15.21 -8.01
C PHE A 228 3.36 -15.47 -9.46
N ARG A 229 3.21 -16.71 -9.90
CA ARG A 229 2.72 -17.03 -11.25
C ARG A 229 1.32 -16.46 -11.48
N GLU A 230 0.42 -16.64 -10.52
CA GLU A 230 -0.96 -16.14 -10.60
C GLU A 230 -0.99 -14.61 -10.63
N LEU A 231 -0.20 -13.97 -9.76
CA LEU A 231 0.00 -12.51 -9.77
C LEU A 231 0.46 -12.04 -11.16
N ILE A 232 1.49 -12.67 -11.72
CA ILE A 232 2.08 -12.27 -13.00
C ILE A 232 1.10 -12.45 -14.16
N TYR A 233 0.28 -13.50 -14.16
CA TYR A 233 -0.77 -13.65 -15.17
C TYR A 233 -1.84 -12.57 -15.05
N SER A 234 -2.22 -12.19 -13.83
CA SER A 234 -3.13 -11.07 -13.60
C SER A 234 -2.53 -9.74 -14.07
N MET A 235 -1.25 -9.48 -13.79
CA MET A 235 -0.53 -8.30 -14.30
C MET A 235 -0.50 -8.29 -15.84
N GLU A 236 -0.23 -9.45 -16.45
CA GLU A 236 -0.21 -9.58 -17.91
C GLU A 236 -1.57 -9.26 -18.53
N HIS A 237 -2.66 -9.71 -17.89
CA HIS A 237 -4.02 -9.40 -18.32
C HIS A 237 -4.30 -7.89 -18.24
N ARG A 238 -4.00 -7.25 -17.11
CA ARG A 238 -4.18 -5.79 -16.93
C ARG A 238 -3.41 -4.98 -17.96
N LEU A 239 -2.17 -5.37 -18.25
CA LEU A 239 -1.32 -4.72 -19.24
C LEU A 239 -1.78 -4.90 -20.70
N LYS A 240 -2.79 -5.74 -20.97
CA LYS A 240 -3.45 -5.87 -22.28
C LYS A 240 -4.72 -5.03 -22.40
N GLU A 241 -5.34 -4.66 -21.27
CA GLU A 241 -6.57 -3.86 -21.22
C GLU A 241 -6.30 -2.35 -21.36
N THR A 242 -5.06 -1.93 -21.14
CA THR A 242 -4.57 -0.53 -21.24
C THR A 242 -3.76 -0.29 -22.49
#